data_AF-A0A6J2UD88-F1
#
_entry.id   AF-A0A6J2UD88-F1
#
_cell.length_a   1.000
_cell.length_b   1.000
_cell.length_c   1.000
_cell.angle_alpha   90.00
_cell.angle_beta   90.00
_cell.angle_gamma   90.00
#
_symmetry.space_group_name_H-M   'P 1'
#
loop_
_entity.id
_entity.type
_entity.pdbx_description
1 polymer ?
#
loop_
_entity_poly.entity_id
_entity_poly.type
_entity_poly.pdbx_seq_one_letter_code
_entity_poly.pdbx_strand_id
1 'polypeptide(L)'
;MGKVKKNVRAKAKSAVAAVKQKAQNVQAQINKASRDERLLHRTLTPRNTATKKEKSALKHKKLLNRFAELKKDRKEEQARKQREKTGGDVVGNLKPLRDALPSLKDIYDLVKSKRNAPEEQQVSQEPVLSAKQKIKKKRTQLVNRVNSFEKLIKDKNFRNNPREVIAAHVRNKYNQMDEEDE
;
A
#
# COMPACT_ATOMS: atom_id res chain seq x y z
N MET A 1 -58.91 -47.35 -33.17
CA MET A 1 -57.79 -46.58 -33.77
C MET A 1 -57.14 -45.50 -32.86
N GLY A 2 -57.40 -45.42 -31.55
CA GLY A 2 -56.95 -44.29 -30.70
C GLY A 2 -55.64 -44.44 -29.90
N LYS A 3 -55.02 -45.64 -29.88
CA LYS A 3 -53.85 -45.94 -29.03
C LYS A 3 -52.50 -45.60 -29.68
N VAL A 4 -52.43 -45.53 -31.00
CA VAL A 4 -51.17 -45.30 -31.75
C VAL A 4 -50.72 -43.83 -31.71
N LYS A 5 -51.67 -42.88 -31.73
CA LYS A 5 -51.38 -41.43 -31.79
C LYS A 5 -50.78 -40.87 -30.48
N LYS A 6 -51.10 -41.46 -29.32
CA LYS A 6 -50.58 -41.01 -28.01
C LYS A 6 -49.08 -41.30 -27.85
N ASN A 7 -48.60 -42.41 -28.41
CA ASN A 7 -47.19 -42.82 -28.31
C ASN A 7 -46.27 -41.96 -29.18
N VAL A 8 -46.74 -41.51 -30.35
CA VAL A 8 -45.95 -40.61 -31.23
C VAL A 8 -45.75 -39.24 -30.56
N ARG A 9 -46.78 -38.70 -29.91
CA ARG A 9 -46.69 -37.41 -29.19
C ARG A 9 -45.79 -37.50 -27.97
N ALA A 10 -45.82 -38.61 -27.22
CA ALA A 10 -44.94 -38.84 -26.08
C ALA A 10 -43.46 -38.95 -26.52
N LYS A 11 -43.19 -39.68 -27.61
CA LYS A 11 -41.84 -39.79 -28.21
C LYS A 11 -41.33 -38.46 -28.76
N ALA A 12 -42.20 -37.65 -29.38
CA ALA A 12 -41.83 -36.31 -29.84
C ALA A 12 -41.49 -35.37 -28.67
N LYS A 13 -42.27 -35.41 -27.58
CA LYS A 13 -42.01 -34.60 -26.38
C LYS A 13 -40.71 -35.01 -25.67
N SER A 14 -40.41 -36.30 -25.56
CA SER A 14 -39.16 -36.76 -24.95
C SER A 14 -37.93 -36.42 -25.79
N ALA A 15 -38.04 -36.50 -27.13
CA ALA A 15 -36.98 -36.06 -28.04
C ALA A 15 -36.69 -34.56 -27.91
N VAL A 16 -37.74 -33.72 -27.83
CA VAL A 16 -37.58 -32.26 -27.64
C VAL A 16 -36.96 -31.94 -26.27
N ALA A 17 -37.33 -32.65 -25.22
CA ALA A 17 -36.72 -32.48 -23.89
C ALA A 17 -35.23 -32.87 -23.88
N ALA A 18 -34.87 -33.96 -24.55
CA ALA A 18 -33.48 -34.39 -24.68
C ALA A 18 -32.63 -33.40 -25.48
N VAL A 19 -33.16 -32.81 -26.56
CA VAL A 19 -32.49 -31.77 -27.34
C VAL A 19 -32.30 -30.50 -26.50
N LYS A 20 -33.31 -30.09 -25.72
CA LYS A 20 -33.22 -28.93 -24.83
C LYS A 20 -32.15 -29.12 -23.73
N GLN A 21 -32.05 -30.32 -23.16
CA GLN A 21 -31.01 -30.65 -22.19
C GLN A 21 -29.61 -30.64 -22.82
N LYS A 22 -29.45 -31.17 -24.04
CA LYS A 22 -28.18 -31.12 -24.78
C LYS A 22 -27.78 -29.67 -25.08
N ALA A 23 -28.72 -28.83 -25.53
CA ALA A 23 -28.46 -27.41 -25.78
C ALA A 23 -28.06 -26.65 -24.51
N GLN A 24 -28.71 -26.94 -23.37
CA GLN A 24 -28.32 -26.35 -22.08
C GLN A 24 -26.93 -26.79 -21.62
N ASN A 25 -26.55 -28.04 -21.82
CA ASN A 25 -25.21 -28.54 -21.50
C ASN A 25 -24.13 -27.91 -22.39
N VAL A 26 -24.40 -27.75 -23.69
CA VAL A 26 -23.49 -27.06 -24.62
C VAL A 26 -23.32 -25.60 -24.21
N GLN A 27 -24.42 -24.90 -23.88
CA GLN A 27 -24.34 -23.53 -23.40
C GLN A 27 -23.57 -23.41 -22.08
N ALA A 28 -23.74 -24.35 -21.15
CA ALA A 28 -22.99 -24.39 -19.90
C ALA A 28 -21.49 -24.62 -20.13
N GLN A 29 -21.12 -25.45 -21.11
CA GLN A 29 -19.72 -25.66 -21.50
C GLN A 29 -19.11 -24.41 -22.14
N ILE A 30 -19.84 -23.71 -23.03
CA ILE A 30 -19.40 -22.44 -23.63
C ILE A 30 -19.21 -21.36 -22.55
N ASN A 31 -20.13 -21.28 -21.59
CA ASN A 31 -20.03 -20.33 -20.48
C ASN A 31 -18.87 -20.67 -19.53
N LYS A 32 -18.55 -21.96 -19.34
CA LYS A 32 -17.38 -22.39 -18.56
C LYS A 32 -16.07 -22.05 -19.28
N ALA A 33 -15.97 -22.35 -20.57
CA ALA A 33 -14.79 -22.04 -21.39
C ALA A 33 -14.51 -20.54 -21.45
N SER A 34 -15.54 -19.71 -21.66
CA SER A 34 -15.39 -18.24 -21.66
C SER A 34 -15.04 -17.66 -20.28
N ARG A 35 -15.46 -18.31 -19.18
CA ARG A 35 -15.02 -17.94 -17.83
C ARG A 35 -13.56 -18.30 -17.60
N ASP A 36 -13.12 -19.47 -18.07
CA ASP A 36 -11.73 -19.90 -17.98
C ASP A 36 -10.81 -18.98 -18.80
N GLU A 37 -11.21 -18.56 -20.01
CA GLU A 37 -10.44 -17.59 -20.81
C GLU A 37 -10.37 -16.20 -20.16
N ARG A 38 -11.45 -15.70 -19.56
CA ARG A 38 -11.41 -14.43 -18.81
C ARG A 38 -10.54 -14.47 -17.56
N LEU A 39 -10.29 -15.65 -17.00
CA LEU A 39 -9.37 -15.84 -15.87
C LEU A 39 -7.89 -15.89 -16.32
N LEU A 40 -7.61 -16.21 -17.58
CA LEU A 40 -6.24 -16.24 -18.13
C LEU A 40 -5.63 -14.84 -18.31
N HIS A 41 -6.45 -13.80 -18.51
CA HIS A 41 -5.96 -12.43 -18.75
C HIS A 41 -5.61 -11.62 -17.48
N ARG A 42 -5.85 -12.15 -16.27
CA ARG A 42 -5.47 -11.50 -15.00
C ARG A 42 -4.13 -12.01 -14.41
N THR A 43 -3.40 -12.86 -15.14
CA THR A 43 -2.14 -13.45 -14.68
C THR A 43 -1.07 -13.43 -15.78
N LEU A 44 -0.67 -12.24 -16.27
CA LEU A 44 0.57 -12.11 -17.04
C LEU A 44 1.84 -12.14 -16.16
N THR A 45 1.68 -12.36 -14.86
CA THR A 45 2.76 -12.82 -13.98
C THR A 45 2.42 -14.21 -13.49
N PRO A 46 3.21 -15.25 -13.79
CA PRO A 46 3.01 -16.57 -13.20
C PRO A 46 3.11 -16.42 -11.69
N ARG A 47 2.01 -16.67 -10.99
CA ARG A 47 2.05 -16.75 -9.53
C ARG A 47 2.94 -17.95 -9.21
N ASN A 48 4.03 -17.76 -8.46
CA ASN A 48 4.86 -18.85 -7.97
C ASN A 48 4.02 -19.79 -7.09
N THR A 49 3.33 -20.76 -7.70
CA THR A 49 2.57 -21.80 -7.02
C THR A 49 3.54 -22.87 -6.56
N ALA A 50 4.41 -22.51 -5.60
CA ALA A 50 5.30 -23.47 -4.97
C ALA A 50 4.46 -24.61 -4.37
N THR A 51 4.88 -25.84 -4.63
CA THR A 51 4.18 -27.03 -4.13
C THR A 51 4.20 -27.07 -2.59
N LYS A 52 3.28 -27.82 -1.96
CA LYS A 52 3.26 -27.96 -0.49
C LYS A 52 4.61 -28.47 0.04
N LYS A 53 5.26 -29.36 -0.71
CA LYS A 53 6.59 -29.93 -0.41
C LYS A 53 7.67 -28.85 -0.44
N GLU A 54 7.70 -28.01 -1.49
CA GLU A 54 8.63 -26.87 -1.57
C GLU A 54 8.42 -25.86 -0.45
N LYS A 55 7.16 -25.51 -0.14
CA LYS A 55 6.86 -24.61 0.98
C LYS A 55 7.35 -25.16 2.32
N SER A 56 7.21 -26.47 2.54
CA SER A 56 7.73 -27.14 3.74
C SER A 56 9.26 -27.11 3.79
N ALA A 57 9.92 -27.45 2.68
CA ALA A 57 11.37 -27.42 2.56
C ALA A 57 11.95 -25.99 2.78
N LEU A 58 11.30 -24.97 2.23
CA LEU A 58 11.68 -23.57 2.43
C LEU A 58 11.52 -23.14 3.88
N LYS A 59 10.45 -23.54 4.57
CA LYS A 59 10.26 -23.28 6.00
C LYS A 59 11.36 -23.93 6.83
N HIS A 60 11.66 -25.20 6.55
CA HIS A 60 12.73 -25.93 7.23
C HIS A 60 14.10 -25.28 7.00
N LYS A 61 14.43 -24.96 5.75
CA LYS A 61 15.67 -24.26 5.40
C LYS A 61 15.78 -22.89 6.10
N LYS A 62 14.69 -22.11 6.11
CA LYS A 62 14.65 -20.82 6.80
C LYS A 62 14.87 -20.98 8.31
N LEU A 63 14.31 -22.02 8.91
CA LEU A 63 14.50 -22.31 10.34
C LEU A 63 15.96 -22.70 10.65
N LEU A 64 16.57 -23.58 9.86
CA LEU A 64 17.98 -23.95 10.02
C LEU A 64 18.92 -22.75 9.85
N ASN A 65 18.65 -21.89 8.85
CA ASN A 65 19.40 -20.65 8.65
C ASN A 65 19.30 -19.74 9.87
N ARG A 66 18.10 -19.59 10.44
CA ARG A 66 17.89 -18.80 11.66
C ARG A 66 18.69 -19.35 12.85
N PHE A 67 18.73 -20.67 13.03
CA PHE A 67 19.57 -21.27 14.08
C PHE A 67 21.07 -21.07 13.82
N ALA A 68 21.51 -21.12 12.56
CA ALA A 68 22.89 -20.86 12.21
C ALA A 68 23.29 -19.40 12.45
N GLU A 69 22.41 -18.44 12.12
CA GLU A 69 22.56 -17.01 12.42
C GLU A 69 22.65 -16.78 13.93
N LEU A 70 21.67 -17.28 14.71
CA LEU A 70 21.69 -17.14 16.18
C LEU A 70 22.94 -17.73 16.83
N LYS A 71 23.48 -18.84 16.30
CA LYS A 71 24.75 -19.41 16.78
C LYS A 71 25.94 -18.51 16.46
N LYS A 72 25.95 -17.86 15.28
CA LYS A 72 27.00 -16.91 14.91
C LYS A 72 26.92 -15.66 15.79
N ASP A 73 25.73 -15.10 15.95
CA ASP A 73 25.50 -13.91 16.78
C ASP A 73 25.91 -14.15 18.23
N ARG A 74 25.52 -15.30 18.81
CA ARG A 74 25.91 -15.67 20.18
C ARG A 74 27.43 -15.82 20.34
N LYS A 75 28.11 -16.40 19.36
CA LYS A 75 29.58 -16.51 19.38
C LYS A 75 30.24 -15.13 19.25
N GLU A 76 29.69 -14.26 18.41
CA GLU A 76 30.18 -12.90 18.24
C GLU A 76 29.96 -12.06 19.50
N GLU A 77 28.79 -12.15 20.13
CA GLU A 77 28.47 -11.46 21.38
C GLU A 77 29.37 -11.92 22.53
N GLN A 78 29.62 -13.23 22.65
CA GLN A 78 30.59 -13.75 23.60
C GLN A 78 31.99 -13.22 23.30
N ALA A 79 32.41 -13.20 22.03
CA ALA A 79 33.70 -12.64 21.64
C ALA A 79 33.82 -11.14 21.94
N ARG A 80 32.74 -10.36 21.75
CA ARG A 80 32.69 -8.92 22.13
C ARG A 80 32.84 -8.75 23.63
N LYS A 81 32.05 -9.49 24.43
CA LYS A 81 32.12 -9.47 25.90
C LYS A 81 33.50 -9.86 26.43
N GLN A 82 34.16 -10.84 25.81
CA GLN A 82 35.52 -11.21 26.21
C GLN A 82 36.54 -10.12 25.87
N ARG A 83 36.45 -9.49 24.68
CA ARG A 83 37.33 -8.36 24.30
C ARG A 83 37.17 -7.14 25.21
N GLU A 84 35.92 -6.82 25.59
CA GLU A 84 35.60 -5.75 26.53
C GLU A 84 36.18 -6.05 27.92
N LYS A 85 36.06 -7.30 28.39
CA LYS A 85 36.60 -7.74 29.68
C LYS A 85 38.13 -7.81 29.70
N THR A 86 38.76 -8.21 28.60
CA THR A 86 40.23 -8.26 28.49
C THR A 86 40.83 -6.90 28.14
N GLY A 87 40.09 -5.81 28.29
CA GLY A 87 40.62 -4.44 28.24
C GLY A 87 41.47 -4.15 27.01
N GLY A 88 40.96 -4.38 25.79
CA GLY A 88 41.60 -3.93 24.54
C GLY A 88 42.93 -4.59 24.14
N ASP A 89 43.58 -5.34 25.03
CA ASP A 89 44.96 -5.79 24.88
C ASP A 89 45.09 -7.14 24.17
N VAL A 90 44.55 -7.21 22.96
CA VAL A 90 45.17 -8.07 21.93
C VAL A 90 45.65 -7.12 20.84
N VAL A 91 46.83 -6.55 21.08
CA VAL A 91 47.56 -5.71 20.12
C VAL A 91 47.47 -6.35 18.73
N GLY A 92 46.80 -5.67 17.80
CA GLY A 92 46.64 -6.14 16.41
C GLY A 92 45.27 -6.73 16.03
N ASN A 93 44.29 -6.84 16.94
CA ASN A 93 42.95 -7.26 16.56
C ASN A 93 42.16 -6.10 15.91
N LEU A 94 42.14 -6.04 14.58
CA LEU A 94 41.42 -5.00 13.80
C LEU A 94 39.90 -5.21 13.73
N LYS A 95 39.38 -6.32 14.25
CA LYS A 95 37.96 -6.66 14.12
C LYS A 95 37.01 -5.65 14.80
N PRO A 96 37.27 -5.14 16.01
CA PRO A 96 36.44 -4.10 16.63
C PRO A 96 36.31 -2.84 15.76
N LEU A 97 37.37 -2.42 15.07
CA LEU A 97 37.33 -1.27 14.17
C LEU A 97 36.46 -1.54 12.93
N ARG A 98 36.52 -2.77 12.38
CA ARG A 98 35.67 -3.18 11.25
C ARG A 98 34.20 -3.30 11.66
N ASP A 99 33.93 -3.87 12.83
CA ASP A 99 32.57 -4.07 13.35
C ASP A 99 31.93 -2.73 13.82
N ALA A 100 32.75 -1.73 14.17
CA ALA A 100 32.28 -0.38 14.53
C ALA A 100 31.86 0.47 13.32
N LEU A 101 32.26 0.09 12.11
CA LEU A 101 31.88 0.80 10.89
C LEU A 101 30.57 0.25 10.31
N PRO A 102 29.70 1.12 9.79
CA PRO A 102 28.51 0.67 9.07
C PRO A 102 28.91 -0.13 7.83
N SER A 103 28.18 -1.21 7.54
CA SER A 103 28.45 -1.98 6.33
C SER A 103 28.02 -1.19 5.09
N LEU A 104 28.62 -1.49 3.94
CA LEU A 104 28.25 -0.83 2.68
C LEU A 104 26.76 -0.97 2.36
N LYS A 105 26.14 -2.08 2.76
CA LYS A 105 24.70 -2.30 2.63
C LYS A 105 23.90 -1.33 3.51
N ASP A 106 24.33 -1.12 4.74
CA ASP A 106 23.69 -0.16 5.65
C ASP A 106 23.80 1.26 5.09
N ILE A 107 24.93 1.61 4.47
CA ILE A 107 25.12 2.88 3.76
C ILE A 107 24.15 2.99 2.58
N TYR A 108 23.99 1.93 1.77
CA TYR A 108 23.01 1.93 0.68
C TYR A 108 21.57 2.07 1.18
N ASP A 109 21.22 1.39 2.27
CA ASP A 109 19.89 1.46 2.87
C ASP A 109 19.62 2.85 3.48
N LEU A 110 20.62 3.50 4.08
CA LEU A 110 20.58 4.89 4.53
C LEU A 110 20.41 5.89 3.38
N VAL A 111 21.13 5.71 2.28
CA VAL A 111 20.99 6.57 1.09
C VAL A 111 19.63 6.35 0.43
N LYS A 112 19.14 5.11 0.41
CA LYS A 112 17.83 4.77 -0.13
C LYS A 112 16.70 5.29 0.74
N SER A 113 16.82 5.24 2.07
CA SER A 113 15.82 5.82 2.96
C SER A 113 15.77 7.34 2.83
N LYS A 114 16.92 8.02 2.73
CA LYS A 114 16.99 9.46 2.47
C LYS A 114 16.42 9.87 1.11
N ARG A 115 16.58 9.06 0.06
CA ARG A 115 16.00 9.32 -1.27
C ARG A 115 14.49 9.07 -1.35
N ASN A 116 13.93 8.25 -0.47
CA ASN A 116 12.50 7.95 -0.44
C ASN A 116 11.77 8.68 0.69
N ALA A 117 12.49 9.38 1.57
CA ALA A 117 11.90 10.35 2.47
C ALA A 117 11.52 11.56 1.61
N PRO A 118 10.24 11.95 1.51
CA PRO A 118 9.93 13.30 1.10
C PRO A 118 10.68 14.21 2.08
N GLU A 119 11.35 15.24 1.56
CA GLU A 119 12.04 16.26 2.33
C GLU A 119 11.31 16.51 3.64
N GLU A 120 12.02 16.37 4.77
CA GLU A 120 11.55 16.82 6.07
C GLU A 120 11.37 18.33 6.01
N GLN A 121 10.31 18.79 5.35
CA GLN A 121 9.56 19.91 5.82
C GLN A 121 9.27 19.58 7.28
N GLN A 122 9.74 20.43 8.18
CA GLN A 122 9.27 20.52 9.55
C GLN A 122 7.78 20.89 9.53
N VAL A 123 6.94 20.03 8.98
CA VAL A 123 5.50 20.16 9.08
C VAL A 123 5.21 19.70 10.49
N SER A 124 4.92 20.68 11.35
CA SER A 124 4.22 20.51 12.61
C SER A 124 3.42 19.21 12.61
N GLN A 125 3.69 18.32 13.56
CA GLN A 125 3.02 17.02 13.69
C GLN A 125 1.50 17.21 13.68
N GLU A 126 0.87 17.19 12.51
CA GLU A 126 -0.59 17.20 12.45
C GLU A 126 -1.05 15.88 13.05
N PRO A 127 -1.96 15.90 14.05
CA PRO A 127 -2.43 14.68 14.67
C PRO A 127 -3.03 13.77 13.59
N VAL A 128 -2.74 12.47 13.65
CA VAL A 128 -3.26 11.48 12.70
C VAL A 128 -4.78 11.42 12.85
N LEU A 129 -5.49 12.23 12.07
CA LEU A 129 -6.93 12.33 12.12
C LEU A 129 -7.59 11.09 11.51
N SER A 130 -8.65 10.61 12.15
CA SER A 130 -9.52 9.60 11.54
C SER A 130 -10.16 10.12 10.24
N ALA A 131 -10.47 9.23 9.30
CA ALA A 131 -11.08 9.60 8.01
C ALA A 131 -12.33 10.48 8.17
N LYS A 132 -13.17 10.21 9.20
CA LYS A 132 -14.35 11.03 9.53
C LYS A 132 -13.97 12.44 9.97
N GLN A 133 -12.91 12.58 10.77
CA GLN A 133 -12.41 13.88 11.22
C GLN A 133 -11.81 14.68 10.06
N LYS A 134 -11.10 14.03 9.13
CA LYS A 134 -10.60 14.68 7.90
C LYS A 134 -11.74 15.27 7.07
N ILE A 135 -12.82 14.52 6.88
CA ILE A 135 -14.01 14.98 6.15
C ILE A 135 -14.67 16.15 6.89
N LYS A 136 -14.82 16.06 8.22
CA LYS A 136 -15.38 17.14 9.04
C LYS A 136 -14.54 18.41 8.93
N LYS A 137 -13.21 18.31 9.05
CA LYS A 137 -12.29 19.46 8.90
C LYS A 137 -12.41 20.10 7.52
N LYS A 138 -12.44 19.30 6.44
CA LYS A 138 -12.63 19.83 5.08
C LYS A 138 -13.96 20.57 4.94
N ARG A 139 -15.04 20.02 5.48
CA ARG A 139 -16.35 20.66 5.46
C ARG A 139 -16.35 21.97 6.25
N THR A 140 -15.76 22.01 7.44
CA THR A 140 -15.68 23.25 8.24
C THR A 140 -14.80 24.29 7.57
N GLN A 141 -13.65 23.91 7.01
CA GLN A 141 -12.80 24.81 6.24
C GLN A 141 -13.53 25.40 5.04
N LEU A 142 -14.30 24.60 4.30
CA LEU A 142 -15.07 25.08 3.16
C LEU A 142 -16.14 26.09 3.60
N VAL A 143 -16.93 25.76 4.64
CA VAL A 143 -17.97 26.65 5.17
C VAL A 143 -17.34 27.95 5.67
N ASN A 144 -16.22 27.89 6.37
CA ASN A 144 -15.53 29.08 6.85
C ASN A 144 -15.05 29.97 5.71
N ARG A 145 -14.52 29.40 4.63
CA ARG A 145 -14.14 30.15 3.41
C ARG A 145 -15.34 30.82 2.76
N VAL A 146 -16.45 30.09 2.58
CA VAL A 146 -17.66 30.65 1.98
C VAL A 146 -18.19 31.80 2.84
N ASN A 147 -18.25 31.61 4.16
CA ASN A 147 -18.70 32.64 5.09
C ASN A 147 -17.77 33.86 5.11
N SER A 148 -16.44 33.68 4.98
CA SER A 148 -15.51 34.80 4.92
C SER A 148 -15.66 35.60 3.62
N PHE A 149 -15.86 34.93 2.49
CA PHE A 149 -16.13 35.60 1.22
C PHE A 149 -17.48 36.32 1.23
N GLU A 150 -18.52 35.70 1.79
CA GLU A 150 -19.83 36.32 1.91
C GLU A 150 -19.77 37.60 2.74
N LYS A 151 -19.03 37.58 3.87
CA LYS A 151 -18.80 38.78 4.68
C LYS A 151 -18.08 39.87 3.89
N LEU A 152 -16.98 39.51 3.20
CA LEU A 152 -16.21 40.46 2.40
C LEU A 152 -17.05 41.11 1.29
N ILE A 153 -17.89 40.35 0.60
CA ILE A 153 -18.76 40.87 -0.47
C ILE A 153 -19.87 41.79 0.08
N LYS A 154 -20.31 41.56 1.32
CA LYS A 154 -21.27 42.41 2.02
C LYS A 154 -20.63 43.68 2.59
N ASP A 155 -19.32 43.72 2.74
CA ASP A 155 -18.62 44.89 3.27
C ASP A 155 -18.71 46.09 2.32
N LYS A 156 -19.09 47.25 2.88
CA LYS A 156 -19.25 48.50 2.13
C LYS A 156 -17.93 48.95 1.48
N ASN A 157 -16.81 48.77 2.18
CA ASN A 157 -15.49 49.14 1.69
C ASN A 157 -15.07 48.32 0.46
N PHE A 158 -15.39 47.02 0.46
CA PHE A 158 -15.13 46.15 -0.68
C PHE A 158 -16.04 46.47 -1.87
N ARG A 159 -17.31 46.85 -1.62
CA ARG A 159 -18.22 47.31 -2.69
C ARG A 159 -17.79 48.62 -3.34
N ASN A 160 -17.24 49.54 -2.55
CA ASN A 160 -16.80 50.85 -3.04
C ASN A 160 -15.48 50.76 -3.82
N ASN A 161 -14.47 50.07 -3.27
CA ASN A 161 -13.17 49.91 -3.93
C ASN A 161 -12.56 48.52 -3.67
N PRO A 162 -12.92 47.50 -4.46
CA PRO A 162 -12.45 46.14 -4.23
C PRO A 162 -10.94 45.98 -4.47
N ARG A 163 -10.36 46.77 -5.38
CA ARG A 163 -8.94 46.68 -5.75
C ARG A 163 -8.03 47.07 -4.59
N GLU A 164 -8.38 48.13 -3.89
CA GLU A 164 -7.61 48.62 -2.74
C GLU A 164 -7.70 47.67 -1.55
N VAL A 165 -8.88 47.11 -1.27
CA VAL A 165 -9.05 46.11 -0.21
C VAL A 165 -8.22 44.86 -0.49
N ILE A 166 -8.17 44.40 -1.75
CA ILE A 166 -7.33 43.26 -2.14
C ILE A 166 -5.84 43.63 -1.98
N ALA A 167 -5.42 44.80 -2.43
CA ALA A 167 -4.03 45.25 -2.31
C ALA A 167 -3.58 45.33 -0.85
N ALA A 168 -4.42 45.88 0.03
CA ALA A 168 -4.17 45.92 1.47
C ALA A 168 -4.09 44.51 2.08
N HIS A 169 -4.97 43.60 1.69
CA HIS A 169 -4.93 42.21 2.15
C HIS A 169 -3.64 41.49 1.74
N VAL A 170 -3.20 41.67 0.48
CA VAL A 170 -1.95 41.10 -0.03
C VAL A 170 -0.75 41.67 0.74
N ARG A 171 -0.69 42.99 0.93
CA ARG A 171 0.39 43.64 1.68
C ARG A 171 0.46 43.13 3.12
N ASN A 172 -0.67 43.07 3.82
CA ASN A 172 -0.73 42.57 5.19
C ASN A 172 -0.28 41.11 5.28
N LYS A 173 -0.62 40.29 4.28
CA LYS A 173 -0.20 38.89 4.25
C LYS A 173 1.31 38.74 4.06
N TYR A 174 1.94 39.58 3.23
CA TYR A 174 3.40 39.58 3.08
C TYR A 174 4.08 39.98 4.39
N ASN A 175 3.62 41.07 5.04
CA ASN A 175 4.17 41.49 6.33
C ASN A 175 4.06 40.38 7.41
N GLN A 176 2.96 39.63 7.44
CA GLN A 176 2.80 38.50 8.37
C GLN A 176 3.78 37.36 8.11
N MET A 177 4.13 37.10 6.84
CA MET A 177 5.13 36.09 6.50
C MET A 177 6.52 36.54 6.95
N ASP A 178 6.84 37.82 6.73
CA ASP A 178 8.13 38.39 7.14
C ASP A 178 8.30 38.38 8.68
N GLU A 179 7.21 38.59 9.45
CA GLU A 179 7.22 38.53 10.93
C GLU A 179 7.30 37.10 11.51
N GLU A 180 6.88 36.06 10.76
CA GLU A 180 6.95 34.66 11.20
C GLU A 180 8.34 34.02 10.95
N ASP A 181 9.15 34.63 10.08
CA ASP A 181 10.49 34.16 9.70
C ASP A 181 11.62 34.81 10.55
N GLU A 182 11.32 35.78 11.42
CA GLU A 182 12.22 36.38 12.43
C GLU A 182 12.15 35.67 13.80
#